data_AF-A0A329SVY5-F1
#
_entry.id   AF-A0A329SVY5-F1
#
_cell.length_a   1.000
_cell.length_b   1.000
_cell.length_c   1.000
_cell.angle_alpha   90.00
_cell.angle_beta   90.00
_cell.angle_gamma   90.00
#
_symmetry.space_group_name_H-M   'P 1'
#
loop_
_entity.id
_entity.type
_entity.pdbx_description
1 polymer ?
#
loop_
_entity_poly.entity_id
_entity_poly.type
_entity_poly.pdbx_seq_one_letter_code
_entity_poly.pdbx_strand_id
1 'polypeptide(L)'
;MRALVCLSATLLGGAQLIHEVYAVGGLETTTPSEICARTLGEIQNLLINQDQETNGVTGNTLVTNDCKQLVEADVMDARSDEEQKSLCGNSCYDTLNAKYKIMLDNDCYASDDADEEASGKLQAAAYQIACQTNVDGKYCIPMLGELVKEAGASFSLCNDIVSKLGCCFQSYRQYMLLGTAASAIAMDEAQKECTAVGVGGLDQMCPCGYNQHAFGNTTFCSRTLQHFHPFLCIAPPTNFSYPQTQ
;
A
#
# COMPACT_ATOMS: atom_id res chain seq x y z
N MET A 1 -10.98 6.83 -28.62
CA MET A 1 -9.54 7.18 -28.70
C MET A 1 -9.29 8.47 -27.91
N ARG A 2 -9.76 8.51 -26.65
CA ARG A 2 -9.73 9.64 -25.73
C ARG A 2 -9.75 9.03 -24.32
N ALA A 3 -8.98 9.62 -23.40
CA ALA A 3 -8.91 9.32 -21.97
C ALA A 3 -8.14 8.06 -21.52
N LEU A 4 -6.97 7.79 -22.13
CA LEU A 4 -5.96 6.93 -21.49
C LEU A 4 -4.54 7.40 -21.78
N VAL A 5 -4.35 8.72 -21.81
CA VAL A 5 -3.04 9.37 -22.02
C VAL A 5 -2.37 9.75 -20.67
N CYS A 6 -2.96 9.38 -19.52
CA CYS A 6 -2.37 9.61 -18.19
C CYS A 6 -1.86 8.33 -17.51
N LEU A 7 -1.39 7.33 -18.27
CA LEU A 7 -0.82 6.09 -17.72
C LEU A 7 0.68 5.90 -18.07
N SER A 8 1.35 6.95 -18.54
CA SER A 8 2.78 6.93 -18.78
C SER A 8 3.35 8.36 -18.80
N ALA A 9 4.43 8.58 -18.03
CA ALA A 9 5.19 9.82 -17.78
C ALA A 9 4.58 10.68 -16.66
N THR A 10 5.24 10.96 -15.52
CA THR A 10 6.68 11.11 -15.25
C THR A 10 6.91 11.00 -13.74
N LEU A 11 7.58 9.92 -13.28
CA LEU A 11 8.28 9.88 -12.00
C LEU A 11 9.66 10.49 -12.24
N LEU A 12 9.77 11.80 -12.04
CA LEU A 12 11.03 12.52 -12.18
C LEU A 12 11.07 13.65 -11.15
N GLY A 13 11.81 13.39 -10.08
CA GLY A 13 12.60 14.39 -9.36
C GLY A 13 11.85 15.57 -8.75
N GLY A 14 11.55 15.46 -7.46
CA GLY A 14 11.12 16.60 -6.66
C GLY A 14 11.48 16.40 -5.19
N ALA A 15 12.77 16.44 -4.86
CA ALA A 15 13.18 16.68 -3.49
C ALA A 15 12.68 18.08 -3.08
N GLN A 16 11.53 18.15 -2.42
CA GLN A 16 11.09 19.37 -1.76
C GLN A 16 11.60 19.38 -0.33
N LEU A 17 12.65 20.18 -0.12
CA LEU A 17 13.13 20.62 1.17
C LEU A 17 12.04 21.42 1.88
N ILE A 18 11.43 20.85 2.92
CA ILE A 18 10.57 21.60 3.83
C ILE A 18 11.48 22.18 4.92
N HIS A 19 11.74 23.48 4.86
CA HIS A 19 12.24 24.27 5.99
C HIS A 19 11.01 24.81 6.76
N GLU A 20 10.88 24.50 8.06
CA GLU A 20 10.76 25.51 9.13
C GLU A 20 10.58 24.89 10.54
N VAL A 21 11.60 25.18 11.37
CA VAL A 21 11.64 25.58 12.80
C VAL A 21 10.74 24.90 13.85
N TYR A 22 11.43 24.31 14.84
CA TYR A 22 10.93 23.83 16.14
C TYR A 22 10.53 24.96 17.10
N ALA A 23 9.47 24.74 17.87
CA ALA A 23 9.31 25.31 19.20
C ALA A 23 8.81 24.24 20.19
N VAL A 24 9.49 24.15 21.34
CA VAL A 24 9.27 23.18 22.42
C VAL A 24 8.33 23.77 23.48
N GLY A 25 7.32 23.00 23.91
CA GLY A 25 6.83 23.02 25.30
C GLY A 25 5.30 22.99 25.53
N GLY A 26 4.82 21.96 26.26
CA GLY A 26 3.76 22.11 27.28
C GLY A 26 2.42 21.35 27.09
N LEU A 27 2.15 20.40 28.00
CA LEU A 27 0.89 19.67 28.31
C LEU A 27 0.15 18.97 27.14
N GLU A 28 0.23 17.63 27.13
CA GLU A 28 -0.31 16.72 26.09
C GLU A 28 -1.85 16.70 26.01
N THR A 29 -2.41 17.68 25.32
CA THR A 29 -3.48 17.42 24.35
C THR A 29 -2.83 17.56 22.98
N THR A 30 -2.17 16.51 22.50
CA THR A 30 -1.48 16.56 21.20
C THR A 30 -2.49 16.83 20.10
N THR A 31 -2.39 18.00 19.49
CA THR A 31 -3.20 18.41 18.33
C THR A 31 -2.80 17.59 17.08
N PRO A 32 -3.69 17.42 16.09
CA PRO A 32 -3.33 16.77 14.83
C PRO A 32 -2.06 17.36 14.20
N SER A 33 -1.91 18.69 14.22
CA SER A 33 -0.71 19.36 13.70
C SER A 33 0.59 18.96 14.41
N GLU A 34 0.57 18.77 15.74
CA GLU A 34 1.75 18.30 16.49
C GLU A 34 2.07 16.84 16.17
N ILE A 35 1.04 16.00 15.99
CA ILE A 35 1.21 14.61 15.57
C ILE A 35 1.85 14.54 14.20
N CYS A 36 1.39 15.36 13.25
CA CYS A 36 1.92 15.43 11.90
C CYS A 36 3.40 15.87 11.89
N ALA A 37 3.72 16.99 12.57
CA ALA A 37 5.09 17.49 12.61
C ALA A 37 6.05 16.50 13.28
N ARG A 38 5.65 15.89 14.39
CA ARG A 38 6.45 14.85 15.07
C ARG A 38 6.67 13.64 14.18
N THR A 39 5.60 13.11 13.58
CA THR A 39 5.66 11.90 12.75
C THR A 39 6.50 12.13 11.50
N LEU A 40 6.40 13.32 10.89
CA LEU A 40 7.27 13.71 9.78
C LEU A 40 8.75 13.74 10.19
N GLY A 41 9.07 14.32 11.34
CA GLY A 41 10.44 14.31 11.88
C GLY A 41 10.96 12.89 12.16
N GLU A 42 10.11 12.01 12.66
CA GLU A 42 10.45 10.59 12.86
C GLU A 42 10.71 9.88 11.53
N ILE A 43 9.89 10.13 10.48
CA ILE A 43 10.14 9.60 9.14
C ILE A 43 11.50 10.10 8.62
N GLN A 44 11.79 11.40 8.75
CA GLN A 44 13.05 11.97 8.30
C GLN A 44 14.26 11.34 9.01
N ASN A 45 14.17 11.11 10.33
CA ASN A 45 15.21 10.44 11.09
C ASN A 45 15.43 8.98 10.65
N LEU A 46 14.38 8.27 10.24
CA LEU A 46 14.51 6.91 9.69
C LEU A 46 15.32 6.88 8.40
N LEU A 47 15.40 7.98 7.64
CA LEU A 47 16.17 8.05 6.39
C LEU A 47 17.66 8.35 6.63
N ILE A 48 18.06 8.62 7.87
CA ILE A 48 19.42 8.90 8.28
C ILE A 48 20.00 7.64 8.93
N ASN A 49 21.26 7.30 8.66
CA ASN A 49 21.90 6.19 9.36
C ASN A 49 22.48 6.65 10.73
N GLN A 50 22.76 5.71 11.63
CA GLN A 50 23.18 6.03 13.01
C GLN A 50 24.46 6.87 13.08
N ASP A 51 25.41 6.64 12.18
CA ASP A 51 26.65 7.42 12.11
C ASP A 51 26.39 8.87 11.67
N GLN A 52 25.46 9.09 10.74
CA GLN A 52 25.08 10.42 10.25
C GLN A 52 24.18 11.17 11.23
N GLU A 53 23.37 10.46 12.01
CA GLU A 53 22.63 11.03 13.13
C GLU A 53 23.61 11.57 14.19
N THR A 54 24.66 10.80 14.50
CA THR A 54 25.64 11.15 15.53
C THR A 54 26.63 12.22 15.08
N ASN A 55 27.12 12.14 13.84
CA ASN A 55 28.26 12.94 13.35
C ASN A 55 27.88 13.97 12.28
N GLY A 56 26.62 14.05 11.89
CA GLY A 56 26.12 14.92 10.82
C GLY A 56 26.34 14.35 9.41
N VAL A 57 25.60 14.89 8.45
CA VAL A 57 25.66 14.48 7.04
C VAL A 57 26.85 15.16 6.36
N THR A 58 27.83 14.38 5.92
CA THR A 58 28.99 14.89 5.17
C THR A 58 28.72 14.81 3.66
N GLY A 59 28.98 15.88 2.90
CA GLY A 59 28.94 15.85 1.44
C GLY A 59 27.55 15.83 0.79
N ASN A 60 26.53 16.41 1.43
CA ASN A 60 25.14 16.51 0.94
C ASN A 60 24.49 15.17 0.55
N THR A 61 25.03 14.03 0.98
CA THR A 61 24.51 12.71 0.62
C THR A 61 24.23 11.89 1.87
N LEU A 62 22.96 11.51 2.07
CA LEU A 62 22.58 10.55 3.10
C LEU A 62 23.12 9.16 2.72
N VAL A 63 23.81 8.51 3.64
CA VAL A 63 24.27 7.13 3.47
C VAL A 63 23.06 6.23 3.54
N THR A 64 22.95 5.35 2.56
CA THR A 64 21.81 4.48 2.36
C THR A 64 21.62 3.49 3.51
N ASN A 65 20.42 3.48 4.09
CA ASN A 65 19.92 2.47 5.05
C ASN A 65 18.64 1.81 4.49
N ASP A 66 18.10 0.80 5.17
CA ASP A 66 16.94 0.03 4.67
C ASP A 66 15.70 0.89 4.41
N CYS A 67 15.43 1.89 5.27
CA CYS A 67 14.31 2.81 5.11
C CYS A 67 14.48 3.72 3.89
N LYS A 68 15.70 4.26 3.72
CA LYS A 68 16.04 5.10 2.58
C LYS A 68 15.98 4.32 1.27
N GLN A 69 16.50 3.08 1.23
CA GLN A 69 16.35 2.21 0.06
C GLN A 69 14.89 1.98 -0.28
N LEU A 70 14.05 1.73 0.74
CA LEU A 70 12.64 1.47 0.53
C LEU A 70 11.90 2.70 -0.04
N VAL A 71 12.16 3.89 0.50
CA VAL A 71 11.58 5.15 -0.01
C VAL A 71 12.08 5.45 -1.43
N GLU A 72 13.38 5.28 -1.70
CA GLU A 72 13.96 5.48 -3.04
C GLU A 72 13.45 4.47 -4.07
N ALA A 73 13.08 3.26 -3.63
CA ALA A 73 12.59 2.20 -4.51
C ALA A 73 11.15 2.42 -5.01
N ASP A 74 10.41 3.39 -4.45
CA ASP A 74 8.98 3.65 -4.66
C ASP A 74 8.12 2.37 -4.64
N VAL A 75 7.42 2.12 -3.55
CA VAL A 75 6.67 0.87 -3.35
C VAL A 75 5.55 0.63 -4.38
N MET A 76 5.16 1.65 -5.16
CA MET A 76 4.16 1.54 -6.23
C MET A 76 4.77 1.29 -7.62
N ASP A 77 6.09 1.39 -7.78
CA ASP A 77 6.74 1.10 -9.05
C ASP A 77 6.57 -0.39 -9.41
N ALA A 78 6.01 -0.63 -10.60
CA ALA A 78 5.73 -1.96 -11.11
C ALA A 78 7.03 -2.75 -11.32
N ARG A 79 7.08 -3.94 -10.72
CA ARG A 79 8.22 -4.87 -10.73
C ARG A 79 7.74 -6.31 -10.78
N SER A 80 8.65 -7.29 -10.86
CA SER A 80 8.27 -8.70 -10.75
C SER A 80 7.70 -9.05 -9.36
N ASP A 81 6.95 -10.16 -9.26
CA ASP A 81 6.46 -10.65 -7.95
C ASP A 81 7.63 -10.92 -6.97
N GLU A 82 8.74 -11.46 -7.46
CA GLU A 82 9.92 -11.74 -6.64
C GLU A 82 10.55 -10.45 -6.09
N GLU A 83 10.66 -9.41 -6.91
CA GLU A 83 11.15 -8.10 -6.49
C GLU A 83 10.18 -7.41 -5.53
N GLN A 84 8.87 -7.51 -5.78
CA GLN A 84 7.85 -6.97 -4.87
C GLN A 84 7.87 -7.68 -3.53
N LYS A 85 8.03 -9.01 -3.52
CA LYS A 85 8.20 -9.79 -2.30
C LYS A 85 9.43 -9.35 -1.51
N SER A 86 10.56 -9.12 -2.19
CA SER A 86 11.78 -8.63 -1.54
C SER A 86 11.58 -7.23 -0.94
N LEU A 87 10.90 -6.33 -1.67
CA LEU A 87 10.56 -4.99 -1.18
C LEU A 87 9.65 -5.06 0.04
N CYS A 88 8.63 -5.90 -0.01
CA CYS A 88 7.69 -6.14 1.09
C CYS A 88 8.35 -6.81 2.31
N GLY A 89 9.48 -7.51 2.12
CA GLY A 89 10.32 -8.07 3.17
C GLY A 89 11.39 -7.13 3.71
N ASN A 90 11.45 -5.86 3.25
CA ASN A 90 12.38 -4.88 3.77
C ASN A 90 12.15 -4.64 5.27
N SER A 91 13.23 -4.59 6.06
CA SER A 91 13.16 -4.51 7.51
C SER A 91 12.47 -3.23 8.04
N CYS A 92 12.46 -2.16 7.24
CA CYS A 92 11.87 -0.89 7.59
C CYS A 92 10.42 -0.74 7.13
N TYR A 93 9.88 -1.70 6.37
CA TYR A 93 8.55 -1.58 5.76
C TYR A 93 7.45 -1.34 6.81
N ASP A 94 7.39 -2.18 7.85
CA ASP A 94 6.41 -2.06 8.93
C ASP A 94 6.48 -0.70 9.63
N THR A 95 7.71 -0.23 9.88
CA THR A 95 7.94 1.05 10.54
C THR A 95 7.43 2.21 9.69
N LEU A 96 7.82 2.28 8.42
CA LEU A 96 7.37 3.35 7.52
C LEU A 96 5.86 3.28 7.28
N ASN A 97 5.31 2.09 7.04
CA ASN A 97 3.87 1.88 6.87
C ASN A 97 3.08 2.38 8.10
N ALA A 98 3.54 2.09 9.32
CA ALA A 98 2.91 2.58 10.54
C ALA A 98 2.97 4.11 10.67
N LYS A 99 4.09 4.75 10.30
CA LYS A 99 4.21 6.22 10.33
C LYS A 99 3.30 6.88 9.29
N TYR A 100 3.30 6.37 8.05
CA TYR A 100 2.41 6.89 7.00
C TYR A 100 0.93 6.67 7.32
N LYS A 101 0.59 5.57 8.00
CA LYS A 101 -0.75 5.40 8.53
C LYS A 101 -1.13 6.48 9.55
N ILE A 102 -0.24 6.80 10.49
CA ILE A 102 -0.48 7.88 11.47
C ILE A 102 -0.70 9.20 10.73
N MET A 103 0.11 9.49 9.69
CA MET A 103 -0.06 10.69 8.88
C MET A 103 -1.43 10.77 8.21
N LEU A 104 -1.91 9.65 7.65
CA LEU A 104 -3.24 9.56 7.03
C LEU A 104 -4.38 9.69 8.04
N ASP A 105 -4.29 8.98 9.17
CA ASP A 105 -5.34 8.97 10.20
C ASP A 105 -5.50 10.35 10.88
N ASN A 106 -4.51 11.24 10.74
CA ASN A 106 -4.52 12.60 11.30
C ASN A 106 -4.61 13.71 10.23
N ASP A 107 -4.94 13.35 8.98
CA ASP A 107 -5.10 14.28 7.85
C ASP A 107 -3.90 15.22 7.63
N CYS A 108 -2.69 14.69 7.81
CA CYS A 108 -1.45 15.45 7.75
C CYS A 108 -1.07 15.98 6.37
N TYR A 109 -1.84 15.64 5.34
CA TYR A 109 -1.64 16.04 3.95
C TYR A 109 -2.68 17.05 3.47
N ALA A 110 -3.55 17.54 4.36
CA ALA A 110 -4.51 18.58 4.02
C ALA A 110 -3.80 19.79 3.40
N SER A 111 -4.21 20.18 2.19
CA SER A 111 -3.64 21.30 1.45
C SER A 111 -4.77 22.10 0.78
N ASP A 112 -4.52 23.37 0.47
CA ASP A 112 -5.41 24.15 -0.40
C ASP A 112 -5.23 23.80 -1.89
N ASP A 113 -4.10 23.15 -2.23
CA ASP A 113 -3.87 22.51 -3.52
C ASP A 113 -4.29 21.04 -3.49
N ALA A 114 -5.33 20.71 -4.26
CA ALA A 114 -5.90 19.37 -4.33
C ALA A 114 -4.94 18.34 -4.93
N ASP A 115 -4.03 18.74 -5.82
CA ASP A 115 -3.05 17.84 -6.43
C ASP A 115 -1.93 17.52 -5.43
N GLU A 116 -1.49 18.50 -4.63
CA GLU A 116 -0.53 18.29 -3.54
C GLU A 116 -1.10 17.39 -2.44
N GLU A 117 -2.33 17.66 -2.01
CA GLU A 117 -3.03 16.83 -1.02
C GLU A 117 -3.17 15.39 -1.52
N ALA A 118 -3.64 15.20 -2.75
CA ALA A 118 -3.78 13.89 -3.38
C ALA A 118 -2.45 13.14 -3.47
N SER A 119 -1.39 13.83 -3.90
CA SER A 119 -0.04 13.26 -4.01
C SER A 119 0.47 12.75 -2.66
N GLY A 120 0.35 13.56 -1.60
CA GLY A 120 0.75 13.18 -0.26
C GLY A 120 -0.06 12.00 0.30
N LYS A 121 -1.38 12.00 0.11
CA LYS A 121 -2.26 10.92 0.54
C LYS A 121 -1.96 9.61 -0.19
N LEU A 122 -1.75 9.66 -1.51
CA LEU A 122 -1.38 8.49 -2.32
C LEU A 122 -0.01 7.94 -1.91
N GLN A 123 0.99 8.80 -1.74
CA GLN A 123 2.33 8.36 -1.30
C GLN A 123 2.28 7.64 0.06
N ALA A 124 1.51 8.14 1.02
CA ALA A 124 1.35 7.50 2.31
C ALA A 124 0.56 6.19 2.22
N ALA A 125 -0.49 6.15 1.41
CA ALA A 125 -1.36 4.99 1.24
C ALA A 125 -0.70 3.85 0.44
N ALA A 126 0.32 4.17 -0.35
CA ALA A 126 1.08 3.23 -1.15
C ALA A 126 1.60 2.04 -0.30
N TYR A 127 2.12 2.33 0.90
CA TYR A 127 2.63 1.31 1.83
C TYR A 127 1.56 0.36 2.37
N GLN A 128 0.28 0.77 2.32
CA GLN A 128 -0.82 -0.07 2.77
C GLN A 128 -1.35 -1.00 1.66
N ILE A 129 -1.08 -0.70 0.39
CA ILE A 129 -1.58 -1.51 -0.75
C ILE A 129 -0.48 -2.26 -1.50
N ALA A 130 0.76 -1.77 -1.51
CA ALA A 130 1.83 -2.33 -2.34
C ALA A 130 2.15 -3.81 -2.05
N CYS A 131 1.87 -4.28 -0.83
CA CYS A 131 2.05 -5.69 -0.44
C CYS A 131 0.76 -6.51 -0.43
N GLN A 132 -0.33 -5.99 -1.01
CA GLN A 132 -1.55 -6.74 -1.23
C GLN A 132 -1.34 -7.77 -2.34
N THR A 133 -1.72 -9.01 -2.04
CA THR A 133 -1.78 -10.11 -2.99
C THR A 133 -3.23 -10.52 -3.26
N ASN A 134 -3.46 -11.16 -4.40
CA ASN A 134 -4.71 -11.84 -4.70
C ASN A 134 -4.75 -13.25 -4.07
N VAL A 135 -5.82 -14.01 -4.34
CA VAL A 135 -6.00 -15.38 -3.82
C VAL A 135 -4.92 -16.37 -4.28
N ASP A 136 -4.27 -16.11 -5.41
CA ASP A 136 -3.21 -16.93 -5.99
C ASP A 136 -1.81 -16.52 -5.49
N GLY A 137 -1.74 -15.54 -4.58
CA GLY A 137 -0.48 -15.02 -4.04
C GLY A 137 0.28 -14.08 -4.99
N LYS A 138 -0.37 -13.61 -6.07
CA LYS A 138 0.18 -12.62 -7.00
C LYS A 138 0.02 -11.22 -6.44
N TYR A 139 1.08 -10.40 -6.49
CA TYR A 139 1.01 -9.04 -5.97
C TYR A 139 0.20 -8.15 -6.92
N CYS A 140 -0.74 -7.40 -6.35
CA CYS A 140 -1.68 -6.60 -7.13
C CYS A 140 -1.00 -5.52 -7.98
N ILE A 141 0.06 -4.88 -7.48
CA ILE A 141 0.78 -3.80 -8.18
C ILE A 141 1.60 -4.32 -9.37
N PRO A 142 2.49 -5.32 -9.20
CA PRO A 142 3.09 -6.07 -10.31
C PRO A 142 2.07 -6.52 -11.37
N MET A 143 0.97 -7.13 -10.94
CA MET A 143 -0.06 -7.63 -11.84
C MET A 143 -0.69 -6.50 -12.67
N LEU A 144 -1.01 -5.36 -12.05
CA LEU A 144 -1.52 -4.19 -12.77
C LEU A 144 -0.50 -3.70 -13.82
N GLY A 145 0.76 -3.57 -13.44
CA GLY A 145 1.82 -3.13 -14.35
C GLY A 145 2.02 -4.08 -15.53
N GLU A 146 2.02 -5.39 -15.28
CA GLU A 146 2.13 -6.43 -16.31
C GLU A 146 0.95 -6.37 -17.28
N LEU A 147 -0.29 -6.31 -16.76
CA LEU A 147 -1.49 -6.24 -17.59
C LEU A 147 -1.53 -4.98 -18.46
N VAL A 148 -1.17 -3.82 -17.91
CA VAL A 148 -1.07 -2.57 -18.68
C VAL A 148 -0.01 -2.68 -19.78
N LYS A 149 1.15 -3.28 -19.47
CA LYS A 149 2.22 -3.49 -20.44
C LYS A 149 1.82 -4.46 -21.56
N GLU A 150 1.14 -5.55 -21.22
CA GLU A 150 0.68 -6.56 -22.18
C GLU A 150 -0.45 -6.07 -23.08
N ALA A 151 -1.37 -5.28 -22.52
CA ALA A 151 -2.52 -4.70 -23.21
C ALA A 151 -2.10 -3.85 -24.43
N GLY A 152 -0.98 -3.13 -24.34
CA GLY A 152 -0.47 -2.32 -25.45
C GLY A 152 -1.42 -1.19 -25.86
N ALA A 153 -1.37 -0.77 -27.13
CA ALA A 153 -2.09 0.42 -27.61
C ALA A 153 -3.57 0.19 -27.98
N SER A 154 -3.99 -1.06 -28.12
CA SER A 154 -5.32 -1.44 -28.62
C SER A 154 -5.94 -2.50 -27.71
N PHE A 155 -6.32 -2.08 -26.50
CA PHE A 155 -6.82 -2.99 -25.48
C PHE A 155 -8.28 -2.71 -25.11
N SER A 156 -8.94 -3.74 -24.59
CA SER A 156 -10.18 -3.65 -23.84
C SER A 156 -9.85 -3.49 -22.35
N LEU A 157 -10.19 -2.35 -21.77
CA LEU A 157 -9.98 -2.10 -20.33
C LEU A 157 -10.56 -3.23 -19.47
N CYS A 158 -11.75 -3.72 -19.84
CA CYS A 158 -12.43 -4.75 -19.09
C CYS A 158 -11.84 -6.14 -19.28
N ASN A 159 -11.64 -6.58 -20.52
CA ASN A 159 -11.21 -7.96 -20.79
C ASN A 159 -9.70 -8.15 -20.57
N ASP A 160 -8.90 -7.11 -20.83
CA ASP A 160 -7.44 -7.25 -20.81
C ASP A 160 -6.83 -6.85 -19.48
N ILE A 161 -7.52 -6.00 -18.68
CA ILE A 161 -6.99 -5.47 -17.41
C ILE A 161 -7.93 -5.76 -16.24
N VAL A 162 -9.09 -5.11 -16.18
CA VAL A 162 -9.95 -5.10 -14.97
C VAL A 162 -10.44 -6.49 -14.58
N SER A 163 -10.92 -7.29 -15.55
CA SER A 163 -11.38 -8.66 -15.26
C SER A 163 -10.26 -9.57 -14.77
N LYS A 164 -9.02 -9.36 -15.26
CA LYS A 164 -7.86 -10.16 -14.86
C LYS A 164 -7.33 -9.77 -13.49
N LEU A 165 -7.44 -8.50 -13.10
CA LEU A 165 -7.08 -8.03 -11.75
C LEU A 165 -7.95 -8.65 -10.65
N GLY A 166 -9.21 -8.97 -10.95
CA GLY A 166 -10.14 -9.51 -9.95
C GLY A 166 -10.25 -8.59 -8.73
N CYS A 167 -10.08 -9.15 -7.52
CA CYS A 167 -10.18 -8.39 -6.27
C CYS A 167 -9.15 -7.24 -6.16
N CYS A 168 -8.02 -7.34 -6.87
CA CYS A 168 -6.99 -6.31 -6.88
C CYS A 168 -7.49 -5.01 -7.48
N PHE A 169 -8.43 -5.08 -8.44
CA PHE A 169 -9.04 -3.88 -9.02
C PHE A 169 -9.73 -3.04 -7.97
N GLN A 170 -10.57 -3.66 -7.13
CA GLN A 170 -11.31 -2.89 -6.13
C GLN A 170 -10.40 -2.37 -5.01
N SER A 171 -9.39 -3.15 -4.60
CA SER A 171 -8.35 -2.69 -3.68
C SER A 171 -7.62 -1.46 -4.24
N TYR A 172 -7.22 -1.51 -5.52
CA TYR A 172 -6.56 -0.40 -6.21
C TYR A 172 -7.49 0.81 -6.40
N ARG A 173 -8.77 0.56 -6.68
CA ARG A 173 -9.78 1.63 -6.75
C ARG A 173 -9.87 2.37 -5.41
N GLN A 174 -9.92 1.68 -4.27
CA GLN A 174 -9.92 2.34 -2.95
C GLN A 174 -8.67 3.20 -2.73
N TYR A 175 -7.51 2.75 -3.22
CA TYR A 175 -6.29 3.54 -3.21
C TYR A 175 -6.44 4.82 -4.05
N MET A 176 -6.92 4.71 -5.28
CA MET A 176 -7.11 5.86 -6.18
C MET A 176 -8.21 6.85 -5.71
N LEU A 177 -9.11 6.45 -4.81
CA LEU A 177 -10.07 7.36 -4.18
C LEU A 177 -9.41 8.38 -3.23
N LEU A 178 -8.17 8.14 -2.81
CA LEU A 178 -7.36 9.12 -2.08
C LEU A 178 -6.67 10.12 -3.02
N GLY A 179 -6.72 9.87 -4.33
CA GLY A 179 -6.19 10.77 -5.34
C GLY A 179 -7.16 11.91 -5.66
N THR A 180 -6.98 12.48 -6.84
CA THR A 180 -7.82 13.57 -7.33
C THR A 180 -9.23 13.09 -7.70
N ALA A 181 -10.18 14.03 -7.80
CA ALA A 181 -11.54 13.74 -8.27
C ALA A 181 -11.56 13.05 -9.65
N ALA A 182 -10.63 13.41 -10.54
CA ALA A 182 -10.48 12.77 -11.84
C ALA A 182 -10.08 11.29 -11.72
N SER A 183 -9.19 10.96 -10.77
CA SER A 183 -8.79 9.58 -10.48
C SER A 183 -9.97 8.75 -9.98
N ALA A 184 -10.76 9.31 -9.05
CA ALA A 184 -11.96 8.66 -8.55
C ALA A 184 -12.99 8.38 -9.66
N ILE A 185 -13.27 9.39 -10.50
CA ILE A 185 -14.19 9.26 -11.64
C ILE A 185 -13.69 8.18 -12.62
N ALA A 186 -12.40 8.17 -12.96
CA ALA A 186 -11.85 7.18 -13.87
C ALA A 186 -12.03 5.73 -13.37
N MET A 187 -11.84 5.50 -12.07
CA MET A 187 -12.06 4.17 -11.49
C MET A 187 -13.53 3.79 -11.42
N ASP A 188 -14.42 4.74 -11.14
CA ASP A 188 -15.88 4.52 -11.13
C ASP A 188 -16.40 4.20 -12.54
N GLU A 189 -15.91 4.91 -13.55
CA GLU A 189 -16.22 4.66 -14.95
C GLU A 189 -15.72 3.28 -15.39
N ALA A 190 -14.49 2.92 -15.05
CA ALA A 190 -13.93 1.60 -15.34
C ALA A 190 -14.79 0.48 -14.72
N GLN A 191 -15.14 0.60 -13.43
CA GLN A 191 -16.01 -0.37 -12.76
C GLN A 191 -17.37 -0.48 -13.45
N LYS A 192 -17.99 0.65 -13.78
CA LYS A 192 -19.30 0.71 -14.43
C LYS A 192 -19.28 0.07 -15.81
N GLU A 193 -18.29 0.40 -16.64
CA GLU A 193 -18.14 -0.16 -17.99
C GLU A 193 -18.01 -1.69 -17.93
N CYS A 194 -17.15 -2.20 -17.04
CA CYS A 194 -16.89 -3.62 -16.94
C CYS A 194 -18.07 -4.41 -16.36
N THR A 195 -18.78 -3.81 -15.38
CA THR A 195 -20.01 -4.40 -14.86
C THR A 195 -21.10 -4.46 -15.93
N ALA A 196 -21.20 -3.44 -16.80
CA ALA A 196 -22.20 -3.40 -17.87
C ALA A 196 -22.01 -4.51 -18.93
N VAL A 197 -20.78 -5.01 -19.10
CA VAL A 197 -20.46 -6.15 -19.99
C VAL A 197 -20.38 -7.49 -19.26
N GLY A 198 -20.77 -7.53 -17.98
CA GLY A 198 -20.94 -8.77 -17.21
C GLY A 198 -19.71 -9.22 -16.39
N VAL A 199 -18.68 -8.38 -16.25
CA VAL A 199 -17.56 -8.68 -15.34
C VAL A 199 -18.03 -8.57 -13.89
N GLY A 200 -18.02 -9.69 -13.16
CA GLY A 200 -18.41 -9.77 -11.75
C GLY A 200 -17.23 -9.65 -10.78
N GLY A 201 -17.54 -9.50 -9.47
CA GLY A 201 -16.53 -9.49 -8.40
C GLY A 201 -15.73 -8.19 -8.27
N LEU A 202 -16.05 -7.16 -9.06
CA LEU A 202 -15.39 -5.85 -9.03
C LEU A 202 -15.79 -4.98 -7.82
N ASP A 203 -16.76 -5.42 -7.03
CA ASP A 203 -17.21 -4.78 -5.80
C ASP A 203 -16.45 -5.26 -4.56
N GLN A 204 -15.63 -6.32 -4.68
CA GLN A 204 -14.94 -6.97 -3.57
C GLN A 204 -13.44 -6.68 -3.58
N MET A 205 -12.96 -6.05 -2.51
CA MET A 205 -11.52 -5.90 -2.26
C MET A 205 -10.90 -7.25 -1.90
N CYS A 206 -9.60 -7.40 -2.19
CA CYS A 206 -8.86 -8.56 -1.74
C CYS A 206 -8.89 -8.67 -0.20
N PRO A 207 -8.99 -9.89 0.35
CA PRO A 207 -8.93 -10.10 1.79
C PRO A 207 -7.67 -9.51 2.44
N CYS A 208 -7.81 -8.92 3.62
CA CYS A 208 -6.67 -8.44 4.41
C CYS A 208 -5.71 -9.57 4.84
N GLY A 209 -6.19 -10.83 4.87
CA GLY A 209 -5.32 -12.00 5.08
C GLY A 209 -4.27 -12.20 3.98
N TYR A 210 -4.41 -11.52 2.84
CA TYR A 210 -3.46 -11.53 1.72
C TYR A 210 -2.61 -10.26 1.65
N ASN A 211 -2.58 -9.48 2.72
CA ASN A 211 -1.69 -8.34 2.89
C ASN A 211 -1.02 -8.44 4.26
N GLN A 212 0.26 -8.82 4.25
CA GLN A 212 1.04 -9.04 5.46
C GLN A 212 1.17 -7.79 6.34
N HIS A 213 0.98 -6.60 5.76
CA HIS A 213 1.18 -5.29 6.36
C HIS A 213 -0.14 -4.55 6.61
N ALA A 214 -1.28 -5.23 6.47
CA ALA A 214 -2.59 -4.64 6.68
C ALA A 214 -2.84 -4.34 8.16
N PHE A 215 -3.34 -3.13 8.43
CA PHE A 215 -3.86 -2.78 9.74
C PHE A 215 -5.31 -3.26 9.86
N GLY A 216 -5.78 -3.41 11.10
CA GLY A 216 -7.16 -3.82 11.35
C GLY A 216 -8.19 -2.92 10.66
N ASN A 217 -7.92 -1.62 10.51
CA ASN A 217 -8.79 -0.65 9.82
C ASN A 217 -8.30 -0.24 8.43
N THR A 218 -7.43 -1.03 7.78
CA THR A 218 -7.04 -0.77 6.39
C THR A 218 -8.26 -0.74 5.48
N THR A 219 -8.35 0.30 4.65
CA THR A 219 -9.47 0.54 3.72
C THR A 219 -9.27 -0.08 2.34
N PHE A 220 -8.07 -0.65 2.07
CA PHE A 220 -7.70 -1.23 0.77
C PHE A 220 -7.91 -2.73 0.69
N CYS A 221 -8.35 -3.36 1.77
CA CYS A 221 -8.60 -4.80 1.84
C CYS A 221 -9.89 -5.07 2.61
N SER A 222 -10.53 -6.19 2.31
CA SER A 222 -11.73 -6.60 3.01
C SER A 222 -11.36 -7.41 4.26
N ARG A 223 -12.04 -7.13 5.38
CA ARG A 223 -12.08 -8.07 6.51
C ARG A 223 -12.91 -9.27 6.09
N THR A 224 -12.33 -10.15 5.30
CA THR A 224 -12.93 -11.46 5.10
C THR A 224 -12.80 -12.16 6.44
N LEU A 225 -13.93 -12.25 7.18
CA LEU A 225 -14.07 -13.22 8.25
C LEU A 225 -13.56 -14.53 7.65
N GLN A 226 -12.42 -15.01 8.15
CA GLN A 226 -11.93 -16.33 7.81
C GLN A 226 -13.14 -17.26 7.90
N HIS A 227 -13.58 -17.79 6.76
CA HIS A 227 -14.19 -19.10 6.78
C HIS A 227 -13.05 -20.02 7.20
N PHE A 228 -12.79 -20.08 8.51
CA PHE A 228 -12.18 -21.24 9.12
C PHE A 228 -13.02 -22.41 8.63
N HIS A 229 -12.47 -23.19 7.71
CA HIS A 229 -12.91 -24.56 7.56
C HIS A 229 -12.45 -25.29 8.82
N PRO A 230 -13.33 -25.64 9.77
CA PRO A 230 -12.93 -26.31 10.98
C PRO A 230 -13.12 -27.82 10.78
N PHE A 231 -12.33 -28.46 9.92
CA PHE A 231 -12.30 -29.93 9.75
C PHE A 231 -10.97 -30.27 9.06
N LEU A 232 -10.02 -31.07 9.56
CA LEU A 232 -10.01 -32.11 10.58
C LEU A 232 -8.57 -32.25 11.12
N CYS A 233 -8.36 -32.05 12.42
CA CYS A 233 -7.30 -32.77 13.12
C CYS A 233 -7.87 -34.11 13.56
N ILE A 234 -7.75 -35.15 12.73
CA ILE A 234 -7.91 -36.52 13.23
C ILE A 234 -6.65 -36.84 14.03
N ALA A 235 -6.82 -36.97 15.34
CA ALA A 235 -5.82 -37.46 16.28
C ALA A 235 -5.41 -38.92 15.93
N PRO A 236 -4.17 -39.33 16.23
CA PRO A 236 -3.70 -40.69 15.96
C PRO A 236 -4.38 -41.71 16.90
N PRO A 237 -4.57 -42.98 16.49
CA PRO A 237 -5.25 -43.97 17.30
C PRO A 237 -4.35 -44.43 18.46
N THR A 238 -4.74 -44.13 19.70
CA THR A 238 -4.22 -44.77 20.92
C THR A 238 -5.12 -45.94 21.29
N ASN A 239 -4.80 -47.13 20.83
CA ASN A 239 -5.31 -48.37 21.44
C ASN A 239 -4.23 -48.94 22.35
N PHE A 240 -4.33 -48.65 23.64
CA PHE A 240 -3.62 -49.37 24.70
C PHE A 240 -4.62 -50.10 25.59
N SER A 241 -4.42 -51.40 25.65
CA SER A 241 -5.16 -52.44 26.35
C SER A 241 -5.26 -52.21 27.85
N TYR A 242 -6.38 -52.63 28.46
CA TYR A 242 -6.39 -53.12 29.85
C TYR A 242 -7.19 -54.43 29.95
N PRO A 243 -6.80 -55.34 30.86
CA PRO A 243 -7.22 -56.73 30.88
C PRO A 243 -8.53 -56.96 31.66
N GLN A 244 -9.22 -58.04 31.31
CA GLN A 244 -10.38 -58.52 32.04
C GLN A 244 -9.97 -59.12 33.39
N THR A 245 -10.67 -58.70 34.45
CA THR A 245 -10.78 -59.46 35.70
C THR A 245 -12.25 -59.64 36.04
N GLN A 246 -12.55 -60.91 36.32
CA GLN A 246 -13.81 -61.55 36.75
C GLN A 246 -14.80 -61.94 35.65
#